data_AF-A0A5B0FS65-F1
#
_entry.id   AF-A0A5B0FS65-F1
#
_cell.length_a   1.000
_cell.length_b   1.000
_cell.length_c   1.000
_cell.angle_alpha   90.00
_cell.angle_beta   90.00
_cell.angle_gamma   90.00
#
_symmetry.space_group_name_H-M   'P 1'
#
loop_
_entity.id
_entity.type
_entity.pdbx_description
1 polymer ?
#
loop_
_entity_poly.entity_id
_entity_poly.type
_entity_poly.pdbx_seq_one_letter_code
_entity_poly.pdbx_strand_id
1 'polypeptide(L)' 'MGHWGIGALGHWVIGSLGHWVIGSLGHWVIGSLGHWVIGSLGHWVIGSLGHWVIGLGSLE' A
#
# COMPACT_ATOMS: atom_id res chain seq x y z
N MET A 1 -3.55 35.53 26.69
CA MET A 1 -4.31 34.32 26.29
C MET A 1 -3.91 33.74 24.91
N GLY A 2 -3.12 34.42 24.08
CA GLY A 2 -2.80 33.92 22.71
C GLY A 2 -1.62 32.96 22.58
N HIS A 3 -0.73 32.87 23.57
CA HIS A 3 0.55 32.15 23.41
C HIS A 3 0.46 30.63 23.68
N TRP A 4 -0.45 30.22 24.58
CA TRP A 4 -0.63 28.81 24.96
C TRP A 4 -1.33 27.98 23.88
N GLY A 5 -2.26 28.59 23.13
CA GLY A 5 -3.01 27.88 22.08
C GLY A 5 -2.15 27.51 20.88
N ILE A 6 -1.23 28.39 20.47
CA ILE A 6 -0.40 28.18 19.27
C ILE A 6 0.64 27.08 19.52
N GLY A 7 1.29 27.09 20.68
CA GLY A 7 2.27 26.06 21.04
C GLY A 7 1.65 24.67 21.21
N ALA A 8 0.51 24.57 21.89
CA ALA A 8 -0.19 23.30 22.09
C ALA A 8 -0.77 22.74 20.78
N LEU A 9 -1.37 23.61 19.95
CA LEU A 9 -1.93 23.20 18.66
C LEU A 9 -0.83 22.75 17.69
N GLY A 10 0.29 23.48 17.64
CA GLY A 10 1.45 23.09 16.83
C GLY A 10 2.01 21.72 17.25
N HIS A 11 2.16 21.48 18.56
CA HIS A 11 2.66 20.21 19.07
C HIS A 11 1.70 19.05 18.79
N TRP A 12 0.39 19.28 18.94
CA TRP A 12 -0.63 18.28 18.67
C TRP A 12 -0.72 17.95 17.18
N VAL A 13 -0.70 18.96 16.30
CA VAL A 13 -0.69 18.75 14.85
C VAL A 13 0.55 17.98 14.44
N ILE A 14 1.75 18.40 14.83
CA ILE A 14 2.99 17.74 14.40
C ILE A 14 3.09 16.32 14.97
N GLY A 15 2.81 16.16 16.26
CA GLY A 15 2.90 14.87 16.94
C GLY A 15 1.84 13.88 16.47
N SER A 16 0.56 14.26 16.50
CA SER A 16 -0.53 13.36 16.13
C SER A 16 -0.64 13.14 14.62
N LEU A 17 -0.51 14.19 13.79
CA LEU A 17 -0.58 14.03 12.34
C LEU A 17 0.64 13.29 11.81
N GLY A 18 1.84 13.56 12.35
CA GLY A 18 3.06 12.84 12.00
C GLY A 18 2.95 11.36 12.30
N HIS A 19 2.46 11.00 13.50
CA HIS A 19 2.28 9.60 13.89
C HIS A 19 1.22 8.90 13.03
N TRP A 20 0.11 9.59 12.74
CA TRP A 20 -0.98 9.03 11.96
C TRP A 20 -0.57 8.82 10.50
N VAL A 21 0.11 9.79 9.90
CA VAL A 21 0.65 9.67 8.53
C VAL A 21 1.65 8.53 8.47
N ILE A 22 2.66 8.50 9.33
CA ILE A 22 3.71 7.48 9.24
C ILE A 22 3.13 6.09 9.54
N GLY A 23 2.36 5.97 10.61
CA GLY A 23 1.78 4.70 11.06
C GLY A 23 0.73 4.15 10.11
N SER A 24 -0.31 4.94 9.79
CA SER A 24 -1.41 4.48 8.94
C SER A 24 -1.03 4.41 7.46
N LEU A 25 -0.32 5.41 6.91
CA LEU A 25 0.08 5.38 5.50
C LEU A 25 1.13 4.29 5.26
N GLY A 26 2.08 4.12 6.20
CA GLY A 26 3.08 3.05 6.12
C GLY A 26 2.42 1.67 6.12
N HIS A 27 1.50 1.42 7.06
CA HIS A 27 0.78 0.14 7.09
C HIS A 27 -0.08 -0.09 5.84
N TRP A 28 -0.77 0.95 5.37
CA TRP A 28 -1.66 0.84 4.24
C TRP A 28 -0.90 0.61 2.94
N VAL A 29 0.22 1.29 2.74
CA VAL A 29 1.11 1.08 1.58
C VAL A 29 1.70 -0.33 1.64
N ILE A 30 2.34 -0.73 2.74
CA ILE A 30 3.02 -2.02 2.80
C ILE A 30 2.01 -3.17 2.71
N GLY A 31 0.92 -3.09 3.48
CA GLY A 31 -0.12 -4.11 3.51
C GLY A 31 -0.90 -4.19 2.21
N SER A 32 -1.51 -3.09 1.75
CA SER A 32 -2.35 -3.12 0.55
C SER A 32 -1.54 -3.29 -0.72
N LEU A 33 -0.42 -2.56 -0.89
CA LEU A 33 0.39 -2.66 -2.10
C LEU A 33 1.09 -4.02 -2.17
N GLY A 34 1.60 -4.53 -1.06
CA GLY A 34 2.20 -5.86 -0.99
C GLY A 34 1.19 -6.95 -1.37
N HIS A 35 -0.01 -6.90 -0.80
CA HIS A 35 -1.05 -7.88 -1.12
C HIS A 35 -1.54 -7.76 -2.57
N TRP A 36 -1.69 -6.54 -3.08
CA TRP A 36 -2.14 -6.30 -4.44
C TRP A 36 -1.10 -6.75 -5.47
N VAL A 37 0.19 -6.47 -5.24
CA VAL A 37 1.29 -6.92 -6.09
C VAL A 37 1.38 -8.44 -6.06
N ILE A 38 1.47 -9.06 -4.88
CA ILE A 38 1.67 -10.52 -4.80
C ILE A 38 0.44 -11.26 -5.33
N GLY A 39 -0.75 -10.85 -4.91
CA GLY A 39 -2.01 -11.46 -5.31
C GLY A 39 -2.29 -11.26 -6.79
N SER A 40 -2.31 -10.02 -7.29
CA SER A 40 -2.67 -9.74 -8.67
C SER A 40 -1.59 -10.15 -9.66
N LEU A 41 -0.31 -9.86 -9.38
CA LEU A 41 0.79 -10.22 -10.28
C LEU A 41 0.98 -11.74 -10.30
N GLY A 42 0.89 -12.40 -9.15
CA GLY A 42 0.95 -13.86 -9.08
C GLY A 42 -0.16 -14.53 -9.88
N HIS A 43 -1.41 -14.07 -9.70
CA HIS A 43 -2.54 -14.61 -10.46
C HIS A 43 -2.42 -14.34 -11.96
N TRP A 44 -1.97 -13.14 -12.34
CA TRP A 44 -1.82 -12.75 -13.74
C TRP A 44 -0.70 -13.54 -14.42
N VAL A 45 0.44 -13.73 -13.75
CA VAL A 45 1.56 -14.54 -14.26
C VAL A 45 1.14 -15.99 -14.39
N ILE A 46 0.60 -16.61 -13.33
CA ILE A 46 0.24 -18.04 -13.36
C ILE A 46 -0.89 -18.29 -14.35
N GLY A 47 -1.95 -17.47 -14.31
CA GLY A 47 -3.12 -17.61 -15.16
C GLY A 47 -2.82 -17.32 -16.62
N SER A 48 -2.17 -16.19 -16.93
CA SER A 48 -1.89 -15.81 -18.32
C SER A 48 -0.79 -16.65 -18.92
N LEU A 49 0.35 -16.84 -18.23
CA LEU A 49 1.47 -17.62 -18.75
C LEU A 49 1.10 -19.10 -18.86
N GLY A 50 0.36 -19.64 -17.90
CA GLY A 50 -0.16 -21.01 -17.95
C GLY A 50 -1.07 -21.21 -19.17
N HIS A 51 -2.04 -20.31 -19.41
CA HIS A 51 -2.88 -20.38 -20.60
C HIS A 51 -2.09 -20.24 -21.89
N TRP A 52 -1.10 -19.36 -21.92
CA TRP A 52 -0.28 -19.12 -23.10
C TRP A 52 0.56 -20.35 -23.46
N VAL A 53 1.19 -20.99 -22.47
CA VAL A 53 1.97 -22.23 -22.64
C VAL A 53 1.09 -23.40 -23.07
N ILE A 54 -0.09 -23.56 -22.46
CA ILE A 54 -1.04 -24.62 -22.83
C ILE A 54 -1.59 -24.38 -24.24
N GLY A 55 -1.93 -23.13 -24.58
CA GLY A 55 -2.39 -22.75 -25.91
C GLY A 55 -1.33 -22.99 -26.98
N LEU A 56 -0.09 -22.60 -26.73
CA LEU A 56 1.03 -22.83 -27.64
C LEU A 56 1.33 -24.32 -27.83
N GLY A 57 1.32 -25.10 -26.75
CA GLY A 57 1.51 -26.56 -26.81
C GLY A 57 0.35 -27.32 -27.47
N SER A 58 -0.83 -26.70 -27.62
CA SER A 58 -1.97 -27.27 -28.35
C SER A 58 -1.99 -26.93 -29.84
N LEU A 59 -1.09 -26.05 -30.30
CA LEU A 59 -0.95 -25.62 -31.68
C LEU A 59 0.12 -26.44 -32.45
N GLU A 60 0.81 -27.36 -31.77
CA GLU A 60 1.73 -28.38 -32.32
C GLU A 60 1.01 -29.73 -32.41
#